data_AF-A0A2S9FQV0-F1
#
_entry.id   AF-A0A2S9FQV0-F1
#
_cell.length_a   1.000
_cell.length_b   1.000
_cell.length_c   1.000
_cell.angle_alpha   90.00
_cell.angle_beta   90.00
_cell.angle_gamma   90.00
#
_symmetry.space_group_name_H-M   'P 1'
#
loop_
_entity.id
_entity.type
_entity.pdbx_description
1 polymer ?
#
loop_
_entity_poly.entity_id
_entity_poly.type
_entity_poly.pdbx_seq_one_letter_code
_entity_poly.pdbx_strand_id
1 'polypeptide(L)'
;DLVGHLHGPGSEAWRLQLRQVDKLVESIVEGLPPGGLLAVVADHGMVTMDGELIDIDATTALSDGTEAIGGEVRARHVYTRAGASDDVLAAWRATLGDC
;
A
#
# COMPACT_ATOMS: atom_id res chain seq x y z
N ASP A 1 6.10 8.35 4.97
CA ASP A 1 5.78 6.92 4.95
C ASP A 1 5.65 6.32 6.35
N LEU A 2 6.76 5.99 7.03
CA LEU A 2 6.80 5.40 8.39
C LEU A 2 5.74 5.90 9.39
N VAL A 3 5.68 7.22 9.62
CA VAL A 3 4.74 7.81 10.59
C VAL A 3 3.28 7.58 10.18
N GLY A 4 3.01 7.58 8.87
CA GLY A 4 1.69 7.28 8.31
C GLY A 4 1.31 5.81 8.48
N HIS A 5 2.27 4.88 8.34
CA HIS A 5 2.04 3.46 8.63
C HIS A 5 1.79 3.19 10.12
N LEU A 6 2.52 3.84 11.01
CA LEU A 6 2.41 3.60 12.46
C LEU A 6 1.17 4.24 13.09
N HIS A 7 0.79 5.44 12.62
CA HIS A 7 -0.25 6.24 13.25
C HIS A 7 -1.47 6.50 12.36
N GLY A 8 -1.44 6.05 11.11
CA GLY A 8 -2.45 6.34 10.11
C GLY A 8 -2.22 7.68 9.40
N PRO A 9 -2.57 7.78 8.10
CA PRO A 9 -2.57 9.06 7.40
C PRO A 9 -3.58 10.01 8.05
N GLY A 10 -3.24 11.31 8.06
CA GLY A 10 -4.08 12.32 8.69
C GLY A 10 -4.06 12.32 10.23
N SER A 11 -3.33 11.43 10.90
CA SER A 11 -3.12 11.52 12.34
C SER A 11 -2.34 12.77 12.75
N GLU A 12 -2.42 13.17 14.02
CA GLU A 12 -1.64 14.32 14.53
C GLU A 12 -0.14 14.12 14.34
N ALA A 13 0.39 12.95 14.68
CA ALA A 13 1.79 12.60 14.47
C ALA A 13 2.20 12.74 13.00
N TRP A 14 1.37 12.25 12.06
CA TRP A 14 1.63 12.38 10.63
C TRP A 14 1.62 13.83 10.15
N ARG A 15 0.67 14.65 10.62
CA ARG A 15 0.62 16.09 10.29
C ARG A 15 1.82 16.86 10.86
N LEU A 16 2.28 16.52 12.06
CA LEU A 16 3.49 17.10 12.64
C LEU A 16 4.73 16.76 11.81
N GLN A 17 4.85 15.52 11.33
CA GLN A 17 5.94 15.14 10.44
C GLN A 17 5.90 15.89 9.11
N LEU A 18 4.71 16.12 8.54
CA LEU A 18 4.57 16.95 7.34
C LEU A 18 5.01 18.39 7.56
N ARG A 19 4.71 18.98 8.73
CA ARG A 19 5.22 20.32 9.09
C ARG A 19 6.74 20.36 9.17
N GLN A 20 7.39 19.28 9.63
CA GLN A 20 8.85 19.20 9.63
C GLN A 20 9.43 19.17 8.22
N VAL A 21 8.79 18.43 7.30
CA VAL A 21 9.19 18.39 5.88
C VAL A 21 9.00 19.76 5.23
N ASP A 22 7.89 20.44 5.50
CA ASP A 22 7.62 21.81 5.03
C ASP A 22 8.74 22.78 5.42
N LYS A 23 9.17 22.76 6.69
CA LYS A 23 10.29 23.58 7.17
C LYS A 23 11.63 23.24 6.53
N LEU A 24 11.87 21.97 6.23
CA LEU A 24 13.08 21.57 5.51
C LEU A 24 13.06 22.12 4.07
N VAL A 25 11.93 22.04 3.39
CA VAL A 25 11.78 22.58 2.03
C VAL A 25 11.96 24.10 2.03
N GLU A 26 11.33 24.81 2.96
CA GLU A 26 11.51 26.26 3.14
C GLU A 26 13.00 26.63 3.27
N SER A 27 13.74 25.93 4.15
CA SER A 27 15.17 26.18 4.35
C SER A 27 16.01 25.94 3.08
N ILE A 28 15.66 24.94 2.26
CA ILE A 28 16.36 24.70 0.99
C ILE A 28 16.05 25.83 0.01
N VAL A 29 14.79 26.25 -0.08
CA VAL A 29 14.34 27.32 -0.98
C VAL A 29 15.03 28.64 -0.66
N GLU A 30 15.17 29.00 0.62
CA GLU A 30 15.90 30.20 1.06
C GLU A 30 17.38 30.22 0.63
N GLY A 31 17.98 29.05 0.46
CA GLY A 31 19.36 28.88 0.02
C GLY A 31 19.55 28.74 -1.49
N LEU A 32 18.48 28.73 -2.30
CA LEU A 32 18.58 28.48 -3.74
C LEU A 32 19.23 29.67 -4.47
N PRO A 33 20.23 29.42 -5.35
CA PRO A 33 20.80 30.48 -6.16
C PRO A 33 19.81 30.95 -7.24
N PRO A 34 20.01 32.16 -7.81
CA PRO A 34 19.26 32.60 -8.98
C PRO A 34 19.34 31.58 -10.12
N GLY A 35 18.18 31.20 -10.67
CA GLY A 35 18.07 30.17 -11.70
C GLY A 35 18.06 28.72 -11.19
N GLY A 36 18.12 28.51 -9.87
CA GLY A 36 17.94 27.20 -9.25
C GLY A 36 16.50 26.71 -9.34
N LEU A 37 16.33 25.39 -9.46
CA LEU A 37 15.03 24.71 -9.45
C LEU A 37 15.03 23.61 -8.39
N LEU A 38 13.97 23.56 -7.59
CA LEU A 38 13.70 22.48 -6.65
C LEU A 38 12.41 21.77 -7.07
N ALA A 39 12.50 20.46 -7.31
CA ALA A 39 11.35 19.61 -7.51
C ALA A 39 11.16 18.71 -6.28
N VAL A 40 10.00 18.81 -5.63
CA VAL A 40 9.61 17.95 -4.51
C VAL A 40 8.57 16.97 -5.01
N VAL A 41 8.87 15.68 -4.93
CA VAL A 41 8.01 14.60 -5.41
C VAL A 41 7.86 13.51 -4.35
N ALA A 42 6.80 12.72 -4.48
CA ALA A 42 6.59 11.50 -3.72
C ALA A 42 6.31 10.36 -4.70
N ASP A 43 6.73 9.16 -4.33
CA ASP A 43 6.49 7.91 -5.07
C ASP A 43 5.06 7.40 -4.87
N HIS A 44 4.50 7.56 -3.67
CA HIS A 44 3.13 7.15 -3.37
C HIS A 44 2.46 7.96 -2.25
N GLY A 45 1.14 7.81 -2.17
CA GLY A 45 0.32 8.29 -1.07
C GLY A 45 0.14 7.24 0.05
N MET A 46 -0.83 7.50 0.92
CA MET A 46 -1.26 6.58 1.96
C MET A 46 -2.77 6.69 2.12
N VAL A 47 -3.44 5.56 2.34
CA VAL A 47 -4.88 5.49 2.63
C VAL A 47 -5.09 4.87 4.00
N THR A 48 -6.17 5.25 4.67
CA THR A 48 -6.60 4.58 5.89
C THR A 48 -7.06 3.17 5.54
N MET A 49 -6.75 2.20 6.39
CA MET A 49 -7.41 0.89 6.30
C MET A 49 -8.57 0.87 7.30
N ASP A 50 -9.78 0.90 6.78
CA ASP A 50 -11.04 1.01 7.52
C ASP A 50 -12.04 -0.11 7.17
N GLY A 51 -11.63 -1.07 6.32
CA GLY A 51 -12.47 -2.14 5.78
C GLY A 51 -12.29 -3.53 6.39
N GLU A 52 -13.03 -4.48 5.83
CA GLU A 52 -12.99 -5.91 6.13
C GLU A 52 -11.60 -6.49 5.83
N LEU A 53 -10.92 -6.95 6.87
CA LEU A 53 -9.62 -7.60 6.77
C LEU A 53 -9.84 -9.06 6.39
N ILE A 54 -9.36 -9.43 5.21
CA ILE A 54 -9.46 -10.80 4.72
C ILE A 54 -8.17 -11.53 5.07
N ASP A 55 -8.28 -12.48 6.00
CA ASP A 55 -7.22 -13.42 6.29
C ASP A 55 -7.28 -14.58 5.28
N ILE A 56 -6.32 -14.58 4.37
CA ILE A 56 -6.24 -15.59 3.30
C ILE A 56 -5.93 -16.97 3.89
N ASP A 57 -5.11 -17.05 4.94
CA ASP A 57 -4.73 -18.33 5.55
C ASP A 57 -5.91 -18.96 6.32
N ALA A 58 -6.82 -18.13 6.83
CA ALA A 58 -8.06 -18.57 7.45
C ALA A 58 -9.14 -18.99 6.43
N THR A 59 -8.96 -18.68 5.14
CA THR A 59 -9.98 -18.90 4.10
C THR A 59 -9.58 -20.07 3.20
N THR A 60 -9.90 -21.30 3.62
CA THR A 60 -9.48 -22.55 2.95
C THR A 60 -9.73 -22.58 1.44
N ALA A 61 -10.81 -21.96 0.97
CA ALA A 61 -11.14 -21.88 -0.46
C ALA A 61 -10.08 -21.14 -1.30
N LEU A 62 -9.32 -20.22 -0.71
CA LEU A 62 -8.27 -19.46 -1.39
C LEU A 62 -6.94 -20.23 -1.48
N SER A 63 -6.77 -21.29 -0.68
CA SER A 63 -5.54 -22.07 -0.56
C SER A 63 -5.49 -23.29 -1.48
N ASP A 64 -6.65 -23.84 -1.91
CA ASP A 64 -6.63 -24.97 -2.84
C ASP A 64 -6.18 -24.52 -4.23
N GLY A 65 -5.34 -25.32 -4.87
CA GLY A 65 -4.66 -25.00 -6.13
C GLY A 65 -3.57 -23.91 -6.01
N THR A 66 -3.56 -23.09 -4.96
CA THR A 66 -2.56 -22.04 -4.73
C THR A 66 -1.24 -22.64 -4.22
N GLU A 67 -0.12 -22.24 -4.83
CA GLU A 67 1.24 -22.63 -4.47
C GLU A 67 1.93 -21.54 -3.65
N ALA A 68 1.73 -20.28 -4.00
CA ALA A 68 2.26 -19.14 -3.26
C ALA A 68 1.40 -17.89 -3.45
N ILE A 69 1.53 -16.96 -2.51
CA ILE A 69 0.93 -15.63 -2.59
C ILE A 69 2.04 -14.61 -2.39
N GLY A 70 2.19 -13.71 -3.35
CA GLY A 70 3.15 -12.61 -3.30
C GLY A 70 2.46 -11.25 -3.45
N GLY A 71 3.26 -10.20 -3.58
CA GLY A 71 2.77 -8.83 -3.67
C GLY A 71 2.50 -8.19 -2.31
N GLU A 72 1.98 -6.97 -2.35
CA GLU A 72 1.67 -6.20 -1.16
C GLU A 72 0.19 -6.36 -0.77
N VAL A 73 -0.19 -5.84 0.39
CA VAL A 73 -1.49 -6.15 1.01
C VAL A 73 -2.70 -5.72 0.16
N ARG A 74 -2.56 -4.73 -0.73
CA ARG A 74 -3.64 -4.24 -1.62
C ARG A 74 -3.59 -4.85 -3.04
N ALA A 75 -2.52 -5.54 -3.40
CA ALA A 75 -2.24 -6.07 -4.73
C ALA A 75 -1.48 -7.38 -4.60
N ARG A 76 -2.24 -8.46 -4.47
CA ARG A 76 -1.72 -9.82 -4.34
C ARG A 76 -1.49 -10.45 -5.71
N HIS A 77 -0.40 -11.20 -5.81
CA HIS A 77 -0.11 -12.09 -6.93
C HIS A 77 -0.31 -13.53 -6.46
N VAL A 78 -1.20 -14.27 -7.12
CA VAL A 78 -1.52 -15.66 -6.77
C VAL A 78 -0.81 -16.59 -7.73
N TYR A 79 0.06 -17.44 -7.20
CA TYR A 79 0.79 -18.44 -7.97
C TYR A 79 0.07 -19.77 -7.81
N THR A 80 -0.28 -20.41 -8.92
CA THR A 80 -1.12 -21.61 -8.92
C THR A 80 -0.30 -22.83 -9.31
N ARG A 81 -0.59 -23.98 -8.69
CA ARG A 81 -0.12 -25.28 -9.15
C ARG A 81 -0.46 -25.48 -10.64
N ALA A 82 0.38 -26.21 -11.36
CA ALA A 82 0.15 -26.49 -12.78
C ALA A 82 -1.23 -27.12 -13.01
N GLY A 83 -2.04 -26.50 -13.87
CA GLY A 83 -3.39 -26.94 -14.22
C GLY A 83 -4.51 -26.46 -13.28
N ALA A 84 -4.20 -25.75 -12.19
CA ALA A 84 -5.20 -25.29 -11.22
C ALA A 84 -5.65 -23.83 -11.41
N SER A 85 -5.13 -23.12 -12.41
CA SER A 85 -5.32 -21.66 -12.54
C SER A 85 -6.80 -21.24 -12.66
N ASP A 86 -7.60 -21.98 -13.42
CA ASP A 86 -9.02 -21.65 -13.61
C ASP A 86 -9.84 -21.90 -12.33
N ASP A 87 -9.56 -23.00 -11.62
CA ASP A 87 -10.21 -23.34 -10.36
C ASP A 87 -9.88 -22.32 -9.26
N VAL A 88 -8.60 -21.92 -9.15
CA VAL A 88 -8.14 -20.88 -8.22
C VAL A 88 -8.81 -19.55 -8.55
N LEU A 89 -8.83 -19.14 -9.81
CA LEU A 89 -9.48 -17.89 -10.23
C LEU A 89 -10.97 -17.89 -9.89
N ALA A 90 -11.66 -19.01 -10.11
CA ALA A 90 -13.07 -19.17 -9.77
C ALA A 90 -13.31 -19.05 -8.26
N ALA A 91 -12.50 -19.72 -7.44
CA ALA A 91 -12.60 -19.66 -5.97
C ALA A 91 -12.32 -18.26 -5.43
N TRP A 92 -11.29 -17.58 -5.95
CA TRP A 92 -10.95 -16.21 -5.56
C TRP A 92 -12.05 -15.22 -5.93
N ARG A 93 -12.62 -15.33 -7.14
CA ARG A 93 -13.77 -14.49 -7.54
C ARG A 93 -15.02 -14.75 -6.72
N ALA A 94 -15.34 -16.02 -6.42
CA ALA A 94 -16.50 -16.36 -5.61
C ALA A 94 -16.39 -15.85 -4.16
N THR A 95 -15.16 -15.72 -3.66
CA THR A 95 -14.89 -15.32 -2.27
C THR A 95 -14.72 -13.81 -2.12
N LEU A 96 -14.05 -13.16 -3.08
CA LEU A 96 -13.60 -11.75 -2.99
C LEU A 96 -14.22 -10.84 -4.05
N GLY A 97 -14.97 -11.39 -5.01
CA GLY A 97 -15.43 -10.64 -6.19
C GLY A 97 -16.50 -9.59 -5.91
N ASP A 98 -17.18 -9.69 -4.76
CA ASP A 98 -18.24 -8.78 -4.33
C ASP A 98 -17.78 -7.82 -3.20
N CYS A 99 -16.50 -7.90 -2.79
CA CYS A 99 -15.89 -7.05 -1.78
C CYS A 99 -15.56 -5.64 -2.31
#